data_AF-A0A3C0U5I3-F1
#
_entry.id   AF-A0A3C0U5I3-F1
#
_cell.length_a   1.000
_cell.length_b   1.000
_cell.length_c   1.000
_cell.angle_alpha   90.00
_cell.angle_beta   90.00
_cell.angle_gamma   90.00
#
_symmetry.space_group_name_H-M   'P 1'
#
loop_
_entity.id
_entity.type
_entity.pdbx_description
1 polymer ?
#
loop_
_entity_poly.entity_id
_entity_poly.type
_entity_poly.pdbx_seq_one_letter_code
_entity_poly.pdbx_strand_id
1 'polypeptide(L)'
;IPLSPPYFDKEALTNKTERFFVSELVREQILLNYKKEIPYSVEVDVEEFKEEEDIIRIRAIIYVARDSQKGILIGHKGSMLKRVGIGARKQLEAFFSKQVHLETFVKVKKNWRDNDLQLKRFGYKQ
;
A
#
# COMPACT_ATOMS: atom_id res chain seq x y z
N ILE A 1 15.52 -30.05 -7.39
CA ILE A 1 15.27 -28.58 -7.36
C ILE A 1 16.00 -28.07 -6.12
N PRO A 2 16.99 -27.16 -6.20
CA PRO A 2 17.79 -26.83 -5.03
C PRO A 2 17.01 -25.90 -4.09
N LEU A 3 16.95 -26.27 -2.80
CA LEU A 3 16.47 -25.39 -1.72
C LEU A 3 17.50 -24.28 -1.52
N SER A 4 17.15 -23.06 -1.92
CA SER A 4 17.95 -21.88 -1.56
C SER A 4 17.62 -21.46 -0.13
N PRO A 5 18.61 -21.22 0.74
CA PRO A 5 18.39 -20.59 2.03
C PRO A 5 17.79 -19.19 1.85
N PRO A 6 16.96 -18.70 2.80
CA PRO A 6 16.48 -17.33 2.79
C PRO A 6 17.67 -16.37 2.78
N TYR A 7 17.78 -15.60 1.69
CA TYR A 7 18.72 -14.50 1.59
C TYR A 7 18.22 -13.36 2.49
N PHE A 8 19.12 -12.80 3.30
CA PHE A 8 19.08 -11.50 3.99
C PHE A 8 18.86 -11.47 5.51
N ASP A 9 19.76 -10.72 6.17
CA ASP A 9 19.97 -10.54 7.61
C ASP A 9 18.83 -9.81 8.33
N LYS A 10 18.48 -10.29 9.53
CA LYS A 10 17.19 -10.09 10.20
C LYS A 10 16.97 -8.75 10.90
N GLU A 11 17.97 -7.87 11.02
CA GLU A 11 17.87 -6.77 12.02
C GLU A 11 17.87 -5.35 11.45
N ALA A 12 18.30 -5.14 10.20
CA ALA A 12 18.31 -3.79 9.57
C ALA A 12 17.19 -3.57 8.52
N LEU A 13 16.50 -4.65 8.10
CA LEU A 13 15.55 -4.65 6.98
C LEU A 13 14.07 -4.55 7.40
N THR A 14 13.79 -4.60 8.70
CA THR A 14 12.47 -4.95 9.24
C THR A 14 11.39 -3.90 8.91
N ASN A 15 11.59 -2.61 9.24
CA ASN A 15 10.55 -1.58 9.02
C ASN A 15 10.26 -1.26 7.54
N LYS A 16 11.30 -1.24 6.68
CA LYS A 16 11.11 -0.87 5.26
C LYS A 16 10.44 -2.01 4.49
N THR A 17 10.80 -3.25 4.81
CA THR A 17 10.25 -4.44 4.16
C THR A 17 8.77 -4.61 4.51
N GLU A 18 8.39 -4.40 5.77
CA GLU A 18 6.98 -4.50 6.20
C GLU A 18 6.11 -3.42 5.54
N ARG A 19 6.57 -2.17 5.54
CA ARG A 19 5.88 -1.07 4.83
C ARG A 19 5.75 -1.34 3.34
N PHE A 20 6.76 -1.95 2.73
CA PHE A 20 6.71 -2.39 1.34
C PHE A 20 5.65 -3.47 1.12
N PHE A 21 5.57 -4.48 1.99
CA PHE A 21 4.50 -5.49 1.89
C PHE A 21 3.11 -4.88 2.06
N VAL A 22 2.96 -3.93 2.97
CA VAL A 22 1.70 -3.18 3.13
C VAL A 22 1.35 -2.43 1.83
N SER A 23 2.29 -1.69 1.25
CA SER A 23 2.04 -0.95 0.01
C SER A 23 1.71 -1.88 -1.14
N GLU A 24 2.42 -3.00 -1.29
CA GLU A 24 2.18 -3.96 -2.37
C GLU A 24 0.86 -4.69 -2.21
N LEU A 25 0.49 -5.14 -1.01
CA LEU A 25 -0.81 -5.79 -0.79
C LEU A 25 -1.99 -4.85 -1.04
N VAL A 26 -1.86 -3.57 -0.69
CA VAL A 26 -2.87 -2.56 -1.04
C VAL A 26 -2.89 -2.34 -2.57
N ARG A 27 -1.73 -2.24 -3.23
CA ARG A 27 -1.64 -2.10 -4.70
C ARG A 27 -2.24 -3.30 -5.44
N GLU A 28 -2.01 -4.51 -4.96
CA GLU A 28 -2.59 -5.73 -5.51
C GLU A 28 -4.12 -5.68 -5.42
N GLN A 29 -4.67 -5.26 -4.27
CA GLN A 29 -6.12 -5.09 -4.13
C GLN A 29 -6.69 -4.00 -5.04
N ILE A 30 -5.94 -2.93 -5.30
CA ILE A 30 -6.32 -1.94 -6.32
C ILE A 30 -6.33 -2.61 -7.71
N LEU A 31 -5.28 -3.35 -8.07
CA LEU A 31 -5.19 -4.05 -9.35
C LEU A 31 -6.35 -5.02 -9.59
N LEU A 32 -6.76 -5.76 -8.56
CA LEU A 32 -7.86 -6.72 -8.65
C LEU A 32 -9.25 -6.07 -8.79
N ASN A 33 -9.44 -4.88 -8.20
CA ASN A 33 -10.76 -4.25 -8.11
C ASN A 33 -11.02 -3.15 -9.15
N TYR A 34 -9.97 -2.61 -9.79
CA TYR A 34 -10.10 -1.56 -10.81
C TYR A 34 -9.59 -2.02 -12.17
N LYS A 35 -10.04 -1.33 -13.22
CA LYS A 35 -9.64 -1.57 -14.61
C LYS A 35 -9.05 -0.30 -15.21
N LYS A 36 -8.59 -0.40 -16.47
CA LYS A 36 -8.08 0.72 -17.29
C LYS A 36 -6.86 1.38 -16.62
N GLU A 37 -6.79 2.71 -16.60
CA GLU A 37 -5.59 3.42 -16.15
C GLU A 37 -5.40 3.48 -14.62
N ILE A 38 -6.42 3.16 -13.81
CA ILE A 38 -6.40 3.36 -12.35
C ILE A 38 -5.29 2.54 -11.66
N PRO A 39 -5.17 1.22 -11.87
CA PRO A 39 -4.13 0.42 -11.21
C PRO A 39 -2.71 0.92 -11.49
N TYR A 40 -2.50 1.52 -12.66
CA TYR A 40 -1.19 2.00 -13.08
C TYR A 40 -0.92 3.44 -12.68
N SER A 41 -1.90 4.16 -12.11
CA SER A 41 -1.83 5.60 -11.78
C SER A 41 -1.88 5.88 -10.28
N VAL A 42 -1.63 4.87 -9.46
CA VAL A 42 -1.62 4.95 -8.01
C VAL A 42 -0.22 4.75 -7.44
N GLU A 43 0.04 5.37 -6.31
CA GLU A 43 1.17 5.09 -5.44
C GLU A 43 0.66 4.88 -4.03
N VAL A 44 1.25 3.95 -3.28
CA VAL A 44 0.83 3.70 -1.89
C VAL A 44 1.98 4.00 -0.94
N ASP A 45 1.79 5.01 -0.10
CA ASP A 45 2.74 5.39 0.95
C ASP A 45 2.18 4.97 2.31
N VAL A 46 3.00 4.28 3.11
CA VAL A 46 2.63 3.93 4.49
C VAL A 46 3.15 5.04 5.38
N GLU A 47 2.27 5.96 5.80
CA GLU A 47 2.63 7.05 6.70
C GLU A 47 2.92 6.52 8.12
N GLU A 48 2.07 5.62 8.62
CA GLU A 48 2.14 5.10 9.98
C GLU A 48 2.11 3.58 9.97
N PHE A 49 3.03 2.98 10.72
CA PHE A 49 3.06 1.55 11.03
C PHE A 49 3.45 1.44 12.50
N LYS A 50 2.50 1.06 13.33
CA LYS A 50 2.69 0.86 14.77
C LYS A 50 2.32 -0.57 15.10
N GLU A 51 3.31 -1.34 15.48
CA GLU A 51 3.13 -2.70 15.96
C GLU A 51 3.04 -2.70 17.49
N GLU A 52 1.95 -3.26 17.99
CA GLU A 52 1.73 -3.57 19.40
C GLU A 52 1.74 -5.11 19.55
N GLU A 53 1.52 -5.60 20.78
CA GLU A 53 1.58 -7.04 21.09
C GLU A 53 0.60 -7.86 20.23
N ASP A 54 -0.68 -7.47 20.22
CA ASP A 54 -1.76 -8.21 19.54
C ASP A 54 -2.24 -7.57 18.22
N ILE A 55 -1.90 -6.30 17.99
CA ILE A 55 -2.45 -5.51 16.88
C ILE A 55 -1.39 -4.67 16.17
N ILE A 56 -1.51 -4.59 14.85
CA ILE A 56 -0.75 -3.65 14.03
C ILE A 56 -1.69 -2.57 13.52
N ARG A 57 -1.37 -1.31 13.80
CA ARG A 57 -2.10 -0.13 13.34
C ARG A 57 -1.36 0.53 12.19
N ILE A 58 -2.01 0.61 11.04
CA ILE A 58 -1.42 1.04 9.78
C ILE A 58 -2.23 2.19 9.21
N ARG A 59 -1.55 3.26 8.79
CA ARG A 59 -2.13 4.31 7.95
C ARG A 59 -1.43 4.31 6.59
N ALA A 60 -2.20 3.99 5.56
CA ALA A 60 -1.77 4.01 4.17
C ALA A 60 -2.44 5.14 3.39
N ILE A 61 -1.68 5.80 2.52
CA ILE A 61 -2.16 6.80 1.58
C ILE A 61 -2.02 6.27 0.17
N ILE A 62 -3.12 6.30 -0.55
CA ILE A 62 -3.18 6.03 -1.98
C ILE A 62 -3.14 7.39 -2.68
N TYR A 63 -2.01 7.70 -3.31
CA TYR A 63 -1.85 8.88 -4.14
C TYR A 63 -2.36 8.62 -5.55
N VAL A 64 -3.10 9.58 -6.11
CA VAL A 64 -3.54 9.58 -7.50
C VAL A 64 -3.14 10.89 -8.19
N ALA A 65 -3.05 10.88 -9.51
CA ALA A 65 -2.63 12.05 -10.28
C ALA A 65 -3.75 13.08 -10.48
N ARG A 66 -5.03 12.65 -10.51
CA ARG A 66 -6.19 13.51 -10.84
C ARG A 66 -7.38 13.28 -9.91
N ASP A 67 -8.21 14.30 -9.72
CA ASP A 67 -9.43 14.22 -8.91
C ASP A 67 -10.45 13.21 -9.44
N SER A 68 -10.55 13.03 -10.76
CA SER A 68 -11.42 12.01 -11.36
C SER A 68 -11.04 10.59 -10.90
N GLN A 69 -9.73 10.31 -10.82
CA GLN A 69 -9.20 9.03 -10.34
C GLN A 69 -9.49 8.83 -8.85
N LYS A 70 -9.37 9.90 -8.05
CA LYS A 70 -9.77 9.87 -6.63
C LYS A 70 -11.23 9.47 -6.48
N GLY A 71 -12.13 10.07 -7.27
CA GLY A 71 -13.55 9.72 -7.26
C GLY A 71 -13.82 8.26 -7.61
N ILE A 72 -13.15 7.74 -8.64
CA ILE A 72 -13.26 6.33 -9.06
C ILE A 72 -12.75 5.38 -7.96
N LEU A 73 -11.61 5.70 -7.34
CA LEU A 73 -10.99 4.86 -6.32
C LEU A 73 -11.77 4.86 -5.00
N ILE A 74 -12.42 5.97 -4.65
CA ILE A 74 -13.33 5.99 -3.51
C ILE A 74 -14.59 5.18 -3.82
N GLY A 75 -15.14 5.36 -5.03
CA GLY A 75 -16.39 4.75 -5.45
C GLY A 75 -17.61 5.33 -4.73
N HIS A 76 -18.81 4.89 -5.13
CA HIS A 76 -20.05 5.41 -4.55
C HIS A 76 -20.09 5.16 -3.04
N LYS A 77 -20.21 6.23 -2.25
CA LYS A 77 -20.19 6.21 -0.77
C LYS A 77 -18.98 5.48 -0.15
N GLY A 78 -17.84 5.48 -0.82
CA GLY A 78 -16.62 4.81 -0.31
C GLY A 78 -16.61 3.29 -0.46
N SER A 79 -17.60 2.71 -1.16
CA SER A 79 -17.77 1.25 -1.27
C SER A 79 -16.57 0.53 -1.90
N MET A 80 -15.94 1.15 -2.90
CA MET A 80 -14.80 0.55 -3.60
C MET A 80 -13.52 0.62 -2.77
N LEU A 81 -13.24 1.77 -2.14
CA LEU A 81 -12.12 1.90 -1.21
C LEU A 81 -12.25 0.95 -0.02
N LYS A 82 -13.47 0.81 0.53
CA LYS A 82 -13.74 -0.14 1.61
C LYS A 82 -13.44 -1.58 1.18
N ARG A 83 -13.78 -1.97 -0.06
CA ARG A 83 -13.48 -3.30 -0.59
C ARG A 83 -11.98 -3.56 -0.66
N VAL A 84 -11.21 -2.59 -1.18
CA VAL A 84 -9.73 -2.65 -1.21
C VAL A 84 -9.17 -2.80 0.19
N GLY A 85 -9.59 -1.96 1.14
CA GLY A 85 -9.12 -2.01 2.52
C GLY A 85 -9.43 -3.35 3.21
N ILE A 86 -10.63 -3.91 3.01
CA ILE A 86 -10.99 -5.22 3.57
C ILE A 86 -10.11 -6.33 2.99
N GLY A 87 -9.90 -6.33 1.68
CA GLY A 87 -9.06 -7.33 1.02
C GLY A 87 -7.61 -7.25 1.52
N ALA A 88 -7.06 -6.04 1.59
CA ALA A 88 -5.67 -5.82 1.99
C ALA A 88 -5.49 -6.20 3.47
N ARG A 89 -6.40 -5.77 4.34
CA ARG A 89 -6.37 -6.11 5.77
C ARG A 89 -6.34 -7.63 6.00
N LYS A 90 -7.20 -8.39 5.31
CA LYS A 90 -7.21 -9.86 5.44
C LYS A 90 -5.88 -10.50 5.06
N GLN A 91 -5.25 -10.03 3.98
CA GLN A 91 -3.94 -10.54 3.56
C GLN A 91 -2.84 -10.14 4.54
N LEU A 92 -2.88 -8.90 5.07
CA LEU A 92 -1.95 -8.42 6.08
C LEU A 92 -2.07 -9.19 7.39
N GLU A 93 -3.28 -9.50 7.85
CA GLU A 93 -3.51 -10.32 9.05
C GLU A 93 -2.90 -11.72 8.89
N ALA A 94 -3.06 -12.32 7.72
CA ALA A 94 -2.44 -13.61 7.42
C ALA A 94 -0.91 -13.51 7.35
N PHE A 95 -0.37 -12.45 6.74
CA PHE A 95 1.07 -12.23 6.59
C PHE A 95 1.77 -12.00 7.94
N PHE A 96 1.20 -11.13 8.78
CA PHE A 96 1.78 -10.78 10.08
C PHE A 96 1.37 -11.73 11.22
N SER A 97 0.38 -12.59 11.00
CA SER A 97 -0.21 -13.45 12.03
C SER A 97 -0.66 -12.66 13.28
N LYS A 98 -1.18 -11.44 13.05
CA LYS A 98 -1.67 -10.50 14.07
C LYS A 98 -2.94 -9.81 13.60
N GLN A 99 -3.72 -9.24 14.51
CA GLN A 99 -4.84 -8.38 14.14
C GLN A 99 -4.30 -7.13 13.44
N VAL A 100 -4.98 -6.65 12.39
CA VAL A 100 -4.56 -5.44 11.66
C VAL A 100 -5.68 -4.43 11.64
N HIS A 101 -5.39 -3.21 12.09
CA HIS A 101 -6.23 -2.04 11.83
C HIS A 101 -5.61 -1.22 10.69
N LEU A 102 -6.23 -1.29 9.51
CA LEU A 102 -5.78 -0.59 8.30
C LEU A 102 -6.68 0.60 7.98
N GLU A 103 -6.12 1.80 8.09
CA GLU A 103 -6.72 3.04 7.60
C GLU A 103 -6.18 3.37 6.19
N THR A 104 -7.07 3.57 5.23
CA THR A 104 -6.70 3.96 3.86
C THR A 104 -7.27 5.33 3.50
N PHE A 105 -6.41 6.24 3.04
CA PHE A 105 -6.80 7.56 2.57
C PHE A 105 -6.46 7.74 1.10
N VAL A 106 -7.23 8.57 0.39
CA VAL A 106 -6.93 8.90 -1.02
C VAL A 106 -6.62 10.38 -1.14
N LYS A 107 -5.39 10.69 -1.58
CA LYS A 107 -4.92 12.07 -1.79
C LYS A 107 -4.58 12.28 -3.26
N VAL A 108 -4.94 13.45 -3.80
CA VAL A 108 -4.51 13.84 -5.16
C VAL A 108 -3.16 14.54 -5.03
N LYS A 109 -2.18 14.09 -5.81
CA LYS A 109 -0.87 14.72 -5.91
C LYS A 109 -0.55 14.91 -7.38
N LYS A 110 -0.66 16.14 -7.89
CA LYS A 110 -0.41 16.40 -9.31
C LYS A 110 1.08 16.17 -9.63
N ASN A 111 1.35 15.58 -10.79
CA ASN A 111 2.70 15.39 -11.34
C ASN A 111 3.69 14.67 -10.42
N TRP A 112 3.22 13.81 -9.51
CA TRP A 112 4.13 13.08 -8.62
C TRP A 112 5.04 12.11 -9.39
N ARG A 113 4.57 11.60 -10.53
CA ARG A 113 5.33 10.69 -11.40
C ARG A 113 6.48 11.36 -12.13
N ASP A 114 6.35 12.66 -12.41
CA ASP A 114 7.37 13.45 -13.09
C ASP A 114 8.29 14.19 -12.11
N ASN A 115 8.03 14.04 -10.80
CA ASN A 115 8.79 14.69 -9.75
C ASN A 115 9.82 13.72 -9.17
N ASP A 116 11.08 13.93 -9.55
CA ASP A 116 12.22 13.11 -9.10
C ASP A 116 12.37 13.00 -7.58
N LEU A 117 12.03 14.05 -6.84
CA LEU A 117 12.08 14.03 -5.38
C LEU A 117 10.99 13.13 -4.80
N GLN A 118 9.82 13.08 -5.44
CA GLN A 118 8.74 12.16 -5.05
C GLN A 118 9.08 10.72 -5.44
N LEU A 119 9.62 10.50 -6.63
CA LEU A 119 10.08 9.18 -7.05
C LEU A 119 11.14 8.60 -6.10
N LYS A 120 12.11 9.43 -5.68
CA LYS A 120 13.10 9.03 -4.66
C LYS A 120 12.43 8.67 -3.32
N ARG A 121 11.46 9.48 -2.87
CA ARG A 121 10.73 9.23 -1.62
C ARG A 121 9.94 7.92 -1.67
N PHE A 122 9.36 7.59 -2.82
CA PHE A 122 8.64 6.34 -3.04
C PHE A 122 9.56 5.14 -3.37
N GLY A 123 10.88 5.35 -3.44
CA GLY A 123 11.84 4.26 -3.65
C GLY A 123 12.11 3.89 -5.11
N TYR A 124 11.67 4.68 -6.09
CA TYR A 124 11.88 4.41 -7.52
C TYR A 124 13.24 4.87 -8.07
N LYS A 125 13.98 5.72 -7.35
CA LYS A 125 15.34 6.13 -7.73
C LYS A 125 16.26 5.95 -6.52
N GLN A 126 17.14 4.94 -6.59
CA GLN A 126 18.32 4.83 -5.72
C GLN A 126 19.40 5.81 -6.19
#